data_AF-A0A1Y1LXS1-F1
#
_entry.id   AF-A0A1Y1LXS1-F1
#
_cell.length_a   1.000
_cell.length_b   1.000
_cell.length_c   1.000
_cell.angle_alpha   90.00
_cell.angle_beta   90.00
_cell.angle_gamma   90.00
#
_symmetry.space_group_name_H-M   'P 1'
#
loop_
_entity.id
_entity.type
_entity.pdbx_description
1 polymer ?
#
loop_
_entity_poly.entity_id
_entity_poly.type
_entity_poly.pdbx_seq_one_letter_code
_entity_poly.pdbx_strand_id
1 'polypeptide(L)'
;MALLQKLLNKSFFESVLNQYYKQNVAINNVHITNDVSPAGESFCSTLSRIKVDYSFDDGGGQRTLWMVCKSCPEDEYQAGFVREMKMFDCELEMYGNIIPLLSRLDYREKMSPIAYWFCSAPLPMMLLEDLSAVNYKLTERRRGLDLEHCLSVVEKLAYFHSASVALHEKVRADCGVEVRLSVHSTGSECLTTIY
;
A
#
# COMPACT_ATOMS: atom_id res chain seq x y z
N MET A 1 -5.48 18.13 -10.06
CA MET A 1 -6.40 17.93 -8.92
C MET A 1 -7.73 17.28 -9.29
N ALA A 2 -8.23 17.42 -10.54
CA ALA A 2 -9.63 17.07 -10.87
C ALA A 2 -9.93 15.56 -11.02
N LEU A 3 -8.95 14.69 -11.31
CA LEU A 3 -9.22 13.26 -11.56
C LEU A 3 -9.22 12.43 -10.27
N LEU A 4 -8.17 12.55 -9.45
CA LEU A 4 -8.05 11.80 -8.21
C LEU A 4 -9.17 12.13 -7.23
N GLN A 5 -9.51 13.41 -7.06
CA GLN A 5 -10.63 13.83 -6.20
C GLN A 5 -11.99 13.34 -6.71
N LYS A 6 -12.19 13.22 -8.03
CA LYS A 6 -13.41 12.63 -8.60
C LYS A 6 -13.48 11.13 -8.34
N LEU A 7 -12.34 10.44 -8.34
CA LEU A 7 -12.24 9.01 -8.12
C LEU A 7 -12.43 8.63 -6.65
N LEU A 8 -11.81 9.39 -5.73
CA LEU A 8 -11.87 9.16 -4.28
C LEU A 8 -13.21 9.63 -3.67
N ASN A 9 -14.30 8.99 -4.06
CA ASN A 9 -15.65 9.29 -3.60
C ASN A 9 -16.26 8.12 -2.80
N LYS A 10 -17.49 8.28 -2.29
CA LYS A 10 -18.16 7.26 -1.47
C LYS A 10 -18.26 5.90 -2.15
N SER A 11 -18.76 5.83 -3.38
CA SER A 11 -18.98 4.55 -4.07
C SER A 11 -17.67 3.83 -4.38
N PHE A 12 -16.58 4.57 -4.60
CA PHE A 12 -15.25 4.00 -4.70
C PHE A 12 -14.83 3.32 -3.40
N PHE A 13 -14.96 3.98 -2.24
CA PHE A 13 -14.61 3.38 -0.96
C PHE A 13 -15.55 2.23 -0.56
N GLU A 14 -16.83 2.28 -0.92
CA GLU A 14 -17.76 1.15 -0.76
C GLU A 14 -17.23 -0.07 -1.53
N SER A 15 -16.89 0.09 -2.81
CA SER A 15 -16.34 -0.98 -3.63
C SER A 15 -15.05 -1.56 -3.04
N VAL A 16 -14.11 -0.70 -2.66
CA VAL A 16 -12.83 -1.11 -2.04
C VAL A 16 -13.06 -1.88 -0.74
N LEU A 17 -13.83 -1.32 0.19
CA LEU A 17 -14.01 -1.94 1.51
C LEU A 17 -14.90 -3.18 1.44
N ASN A 18 -15.86 -3.25 0.53
CA ASN A 18 -16.63 -4.46 0.25
C ASN A 18 -15.71 -5.59 -0.21
N GLN A 19 -14.82 -5.28 -1.15
CA GLN A 19 -13.85 -6.25 -1.64
C GLN A 19 -12.86 -6.68 -0.56
N TYR A 20 -12.42 -5.76 0.30
CA TYR A 20 -11.47 -6.03 1.37
C TYR A 20 -12.08 -6.87 2.49
N TYR A 21 -13.22 -6.46 3.06
CA TYR A 21 -13.87 -7.15 4.18
C TYR A 21 -14.71 -8.36 3.77
N LYS A 22 -14.99 -8.54 2.48
CA LYS A 22 -15.89 -9.60 1.96
C LYS A 22 -17.30 -9.53 2.56
N GLN A 23 -17.76 -8.32 2.86
CA GLN A 23 -19.08 -8.02 3.41
C GLN A 23 -19.54 -6.65 2.91
N ASN A 24 -20.84 -6.40 2.89
CA ASN A 24 -21.40 -5.10 2.56
C ASN A 24 -21.01 -4.03 3.59
N VAL A 25 -20.54 -2.90 3.09
CA VAL A 25 -20.04 -1.72 3.80
C VAL A 25 -20.75 -0.50 3.27
N ALA A 26 -21.40 0.24 4.17
CA ALA A 26 -21.98 1.54 3.87
C ALA A 26 -21.00 2.66 4.26
N ILE A 27 -20.74 3.59 3.35
CA ILE A 27 -19.85 4.73 3.62
C ILE A 27 -20.65 5.94 4.11
N ASN A 28 -20.47 6.24 5.40
CA ASN A 28 -21.16 7.32 6.08
C ASN A 28 -20.50 8.67 5.75
N ASN A 29 -19.17 8.74 5.87
CA ASN A 29 -18.41 9.96 5.62
C ASN A 29 -17.02 9.67 5.05
N VAL A 30 -16.51 10.59 4.24
CA VAL A 30 -15.17 10.56 3.68
C VAL A 30 -14.55 11.95 3.84
N HIS A 31 -13.39 12.02 4.47
CA HIS A 31 -12.63 13.25 4.63
C HIS A 31 -11.23 13.04 4.08
N ILE A 32 -10.80 13.93 3.17
CA ILE A 32 -9.52 13.83 2.47
C ILE A 32 -8.72 15.11 2.70
N THR A 33 -7.47 14.93 3.12
CA THR A 33 -6.51 16.00 3.38
C THR A 33 -5.16 15.65 2.76
N ASN A 34 -4.26 16.63 2.64
CA ASN A 34 -2.91 16.43 2.13
C ASN A 34 -1.85 16.46 3.25
N ASP A 35 -2.26 16.21 4.49
CA ASP A 35 -1.44 16.28 5.71
C ASP A 35 -0.80 14.93 6.07
N VAL A 36 -0.14 14.29 5.09
CA VAL A 36 0.56 13.01 5.33
C VAL A 36 1.99 13.22 5.80
N SER A 37 2.69 14.20 5.20
CA SER A 37 4.08 14.53 5.53
C SER A 37 4.31 16.04 5.43
N PRO A 38 5.35 16.59 6.07
CA PRO A 38 5.78 17.96 5.82
C PRO A 38 5.99 18.24 4.33
N ALA A 39 5.80 19.50 3.92
CA ALA A 39 6.00 19.93 2.55
C ALA A 39 7.45 19.62 2.09
N GLY A 40 7.59 19.04 0.90
CA GLY A 40 8.88 18.70 0.32
C GLY A 40 9.47 17.34 0.72
N GLU A 41 8.79 16.56 1.56
CA GLU A 41 9.22 15.18 1.89
C GLU A 41 8.71 14.14 0.87
N SER A 42 7.61 14.43 0.15
CA SER A 42 7.07 13.57 -0.90
C SER A 42 7.56 14.01 -2.29
N PHE A 43 8.56 13.31 -2.84
CA PHE A 43 9.23 13.71 -4.09
C PHE A 43 8.71 12.97 -5.34
N CYS A 44 8.36 11.70 -5.20
CA CYS A 44 8.00 10.80 -6.31
C CYS A 44 6.52 10.38 -6.30
N SER A 45 5.70 11.04 -5.49
CA SER A 45 4.27 10.73 -5.34
C SER A 45 3.49 11.91 -4.76
N THR A 46 2.21 11.97 -5.06
CA THR A 46 1.24 12.76 -4.31
C THR A 46 0.63 11.88 -3.22
N LEU A 47 0.62 12.38 -1.98
CA LEU A 47 0.04 11.70 -0.82
C LEU A 47 -1.21 12.44 -0.33
N SER A 48 -2.30 11.71 -0.14
CA SER A 48 -3.52 12.21 0.48
C SER A 48 -3.88 11.33 1.67
N ARG A 49 -4.10 11.94 2.83
CA ARG A 49 -4.63 11.29 4.01
C ARG A 49 -6.14 11.19 3.90
N ILE A 50 -6.68 10.03 4.20
CA ILE A 50 -8.10 9.74 4.06
C ILE A 50 -8.63 9.18 5.37
N LYS A 51 -9.71 9.78 5.88
CA LYS A 51 -10.54 9.24 6.95
C LYS A 51 -11.86 8.77 6.35
N VAL A 52 -12.18 7.50 6.55
CA VAL A 52 -13.45 6.90 6.12
C VAL A 52 -14.23 6.44 7.33
N ASP A 53 -15.42 7.00 7.53
CA ASP A 53 -16.36 6.53 8.52
C ASP A 53 -17.38 5.60 7.83
N TYR A 54 -17.52 4.36 8.30
CA TYR A 54 -18.28 3.31 7.65
C TYR A 54 -19.05 2.44 8.66
N SER A 55 -19.96 1.61 8.18
CA SER A 55 -20.70 0.64 9.00
C SER A 55 -21.00 -0.63 8.21
N PHE A 56 -21.16 -1.74 8.93
CA PHE A 56 -21.63 -3.01 8.38
C PHE A 56 -23.13 -3.17 8.63
N ASP A 57 -23.76 -4.06 7.87
CA ASP A 57 -25.18 -4.43 8.04
C ASP A 57 -25.44 -5.34 9.26
N ASP A 58 -24.41 -5.57 10.09
CA ASP A 58 -24.46 -6.44 11.27
C ASP A 58 -24.98 -5.73 12.54
N GLY A 59 -25.33 -4.44 12.44
CA GLY A 59 -25.74 -3.61 13.57
C GLY A 59 -24.58 -3.16 14.48
N GLY A 60 -23.33 -3.44 14.11
CA GLY A 60 -22.10 -3.19 14.88
C GLY A 60 -21.64 -1.73 15.00
N GLY A 61 -22.55 -0.77 14.79
CA GLY A 61 -22.27 0.66 14.92
C GLY A 61 -21.30 1.22 13.88
N GLN A 62 -21.00 2.52 14.02
CA GLN A 62 -20.08 3.24 13.14
C GLN A 62 -18.62 2.91 13.47
N ARG A 63 -17.80 2.69 12.43
CA ARG A 63 -16.36 2.45 12.50
C ARG A 63 -15.61 3.52 11.70
N THR A 64 -14.33 3.73 12.04
CA THR A 64 -13.45 4.67 11.33
C THR A 64 -12.22 3.94 10.84
N LEU A 65 -11.83 4.18 9.58
CA LEU A 65 -10.60 3.71 8.97
C LEU A 65 -9.76 4.90 8.49
N TRP A 66 -8.46 4.86 8.78
CA TRP A 66 -7.49 5.84 8.30
C TRP A 66 -6.59 5.21 7.25
N MET A 67 -6.45 5.88 6.11
CA MET A 67 -5.65 5.44 4.98
C MET A 67 -4.78 6.57 4.44
N VAL A 68 -3.73 6.19 3.72
CA VAL A 68 -2.95 7.07 2.86
C VAL A 68 -3.16 6.62 1.42
N CYS A 69 -3.66 7.51 0.58
CA CYS A 69 -3.63 7.35 -0.86
C CYS A 69 -2.29 7.85 -1.38
N LYS A 70 -1.54 6.98 -2.05
CA LYS A 70 -0.33 7.32 -2.78
C LYS A 70 -0.61 7.20 -4.27
N SER A 71 -0.43 8.29 -5.01
CA SER A 71 -0.66 8.35 -6.46
C SER A 71 0.51 8.99 -7.19
N CYS A 72 0.59 8.74 -8.49
CA CYS A 72 1.56 9.41 -9.35
C CYS A 72 1.42 10.95 -9.23
N PRO A 73 2.53 11.72 -9.24
CA PRO A 73 2.47 13.18 -9.20
C PRO A 73 1.65 13.77 -10.35
N GLU A 74 1.04 14.93 -10.12
CA GLU A 74 0.30 15.65 -11.16
C GLU A 74 1.21 16.49 -12.07
N ASP A 75 2.36 16.91 -11.57
CA ASP A 75 3.36 17.62 -12.36
C ASP A 75 3.96 16.67 -13.41
N GLU A 76 3.85 17.02 -14.69
CA GLU A 76 4.26 16.13 -15.79
C GLU A 76 5.76 15.86 -15.82
N TYR A 77 6.60 16.78 -15.32
CA TYR A 77 8.03 16.54 -15.24
C TYR A 77 8.35 15.47 -14.19
N GLN A 78 7.78 15.62 -12.98
CA GLN A 78 7.90 14.61 -11.92
C GLN A 78 7.26 13.28 -12.36
N ALA A 79 6.07 13.31 -12.95
CA ALA A 79 5.37 12.12 -13.42
C ALA A 79 6.16 11.41 -14.53
N GLY A 80 6.80 12.16 -15.44
CA GLY A 80 7.69 11.62 -16.46
C GLY A 80 8.86 10.85 -15.86
N PHE A 81 9.55 11.45 -14.88
CA PHE A 81 10.65 10.81 -14.15
C PHE A 81 10.19 9.53 -13.41
N VAL A 82 9.05 9.61 -12.70
CA VAL A 82 8.47 8.47 -11.97
C VAL A 82 8.11 7.31 -12.90
N ARG A 83 7.56 7.61 -14.09
CA ARG A 83 7.23 6.62 -15.13
C ARG A 83 8.49 6.00 -15.73
N GLU A 84 9.49 6.81 -16.08
CA GLU A 84 10.77 6.33 -16.64
C GLU A 84 11.48 5.37 -15.68
N MET A 85 11.48 5.70 -14.39
CA MET A 85 12.06 4.87 -13.33
C MET A 85 11.16 3.70 -12.90
N LYS A 86 9.97 3.55 -13.49
CA LYS A 86 8.99 2.49 -13.18
C LYS A 86 8.66 2.36 -11.69
N MET A 87 8.64 3.49 -10.97
CA MET A 87 8.54 3.46 -9.50
C MET A 87 7.21 2.88 -9.02
N PHE A 88 6.10 3.26 -9.66
CA PHE A 88 4.79 2.70 -9.32
C PHE A 88 4.65 1.24 -9.75
N ASP A 89 5.24 0.81 -10.87
CA ASP A 89 5.20 -0.61 -11.27
C ASP A 89 5.90 -1.48 -10.21
N CYS A 90 7.07 -1.03 -9.73
CA CYS A 90 7.81 -1.69 -8.67
C CYS A 90 6.99 -1.73 -7.36
N GLU A 91 6.35 -0.62 -6.99
CA GLU A 91 5.57 -0.54 -5.76
C GLU A 91 4.30 -1.40 -5.82
N LEU A 92 3.62 -1.43 -6.96
CA LEU A 92 2.46 -2.30 -7.18
C LEU A 92 2.84 -3.78 -7.13
N GLU A 93 3.97 -4.16 -7.73
CA GLU A 93 4.50 -5.53 -7.65
C GLU A 93 4.85 -5.90 -6.20
N MET A 94 5.46 -4.96 -5.46
CA MET A 94 5.86 -5.17 -4.09
C MET A 94 4.67 -5.43 -3.17
N TYR A 95 3.65 -4.56 -3.18
CA TYR A 95 2.46 -4.72 -2.34
C TYR A 95 1.49 -5.79 -2.85
N GLY A 96 1.38 -5.96 -4.17
CA GLY A 96 0.44 -6.90 -4.78
C GLY A 96 0.90 -8.36 -4.71
N ASN A 97 2.21 -8.61 -4.86
CA ASN A 97 2.75 -9.96 -5.01
C ASN A 97 3.82 -10.29 -3.97
N ILE A 98 4.88 -9.48 -3.87
CA ILE A 98 6.07 -9.86 -3.10
C ILE A 98 5.80 -9.89 -1.60
N ILE A 99 5.28 -8.80 -1.02
CA ILE A 99 4.97 -8.72 0.42
C ILE A 99 4.00 -9.84 0.84
N PRO A 100 2.86 -10.08 0.15
CA PRO A 100 1.98 -11.20 0.49
C PRO A 100 2.68 -12.56 0.49
N LEU A 101 3.61 -12.81 -0.44
CA LEU A 101 4.38 -14.05 -0.48
C LEU A 101 5.37 -14.15 0.69
N LEU A 102 6.03 -13.05 1.06
CA LEU A 102 6.93 -13.01 2.22
C LEU A 102 6.16 -13.24 3.53
N SER A 103 4.98 -12.65 3.69
CA SER A 103 4.12 -12.86 4.88
C SER A 103 3.64 -14.30 5.04
N ARG A 104 3.62 -15.10 3.96
CA ARG A 104 3.32 -16.54 4.04
C ARG A 104 4.49 -17.37 4.56
N LEU A 105 5.71 -16.84 4.55
CA LEU A 105 6.89 -17.50 5.14
C LEU A 105 6.93 -17.33 6.65
N ASP A 106 6.57 -16.13 7.15
CA ASP A 106 6.31 -15.88 8.56
C ASP A 106 5.17 -14.87 8.72
N TYR A 107 4.02 -15.36 9.17
CA TYR A 107 2.82 -14.54 9.35
C TYR A 107 2.90 -13.64 10.59
N ARG A 108 3.89 -13.86 11.48
CA ARG A 108 4.06 -13.08 12.71
C ARG A 108 4.78 -11.76 12.45
N GLU A 109 5.47 -11.68 11.33
CA GLU A 109 6.36 -10.59 11.02
C GLU A 109 5.67 -9.56 10.09
N LYS A 110 5.35 -8.38 10.61
CA LYS A 110 4.71 -7.29 9.85
C LYS A 110 5.77 -6.46 9.13
N MET A 111 5.92 -6.72 7.84
CA MET A 111 6.92 -6.06 6.97
C MET A 111 6.44 -4.75 6.33
N SER A 112 5.13 -4.50 6.29
CA SER A 112 4.57 -3.35 5.58
C SER A 112 3.28 -2.84 6.23
N PRO A 113 2.84 -1.62 5.87
CA PRO A 113 1.44 -1.22 6.02
C PRO A 113 0.52 -2.21 5.30
N ILE A 114 -0.73 -2.33 5.76
CA ILE A 114 -1.77 -3.03 5.01
C ILE A 114 -2.04 -2.26 3.71
N ALA A 115 -2.07 -2.96 2.57
CA ALA A 115 -2.58 -2.43 1.31
C ALA A 115 -4.06 -2.81 1.15
N TYR A 116 -4.96 -1.83 1.24
CA TYR A 116 -6.40 -2.06 1.09
C TYR A 116 -6.80 -2.21 -0.38
N TRP A 117 -6.11 -1.48 -1.26
CA TRP A 117 -6.40 -1.45 -2.68
C TRP A 117 -5.23 -0.85 -3.46
N PHE A 118 -5.11 -1.24 -4.72
CA PHE A 118 -4.14 -0.67 -5.64
C PHE A 118 -4.60 -0.83 -7.10
N CYS A 119 -4.13 0.04 -7.98
CA CYS A 119 -4.39 -0.07 -9.40
C CYS A 119 -3.30 0.61 -10.23
N SER A 120 -3.08 0.10 -11.44
CA SER A 120 -2.19 0.69 -12.44
C SER A 120 -2.91 1.63 -13.44
N ALA A 121 -4.24 1.53 -13.57
CA ALA A 121 -5.02 2.29 -14.55
C ALA A 121 -6.41 2.71 -14.00
N PRO A 122 -6.98 3.88 -14.39
CA PRO A 122 -6.46 4.86 -15.35
C PRO A 122 -5.30 5.70 -14.80
N LEU A 123 -5.05 5.63 -13.49
CA LEU A 123 -3.93 6.29 -12.81
C LEU A 123 -3.28 5.30 -11.85
N PRO A 124 -1.94 5.15 -11.84
CA PRO A 124 -1.25 4.36 -10.84
C PRO A 124 -1.44 4.94 -9.44
N MET A 125 -2.05 4.17 -8.55
CA MET A 125 -2.29 4.57 -7.16
C MET A 125 -2.54 3.38 -6.24
N MET A 126 -2.40 3.62 -4.93
CA MET A 126 -2.65 2.64 -3.88
C MET A 126 -3.22 3.29 -2.62
N LEU A 127 -4.03 2.53 -1.88
CA LEU A 127 -4.55 2.86 -0.56
C LEU A 127 -3.87 2.00 0.48
N LEU A 128 -3.08 2.65 1.33
CA LEU A 128 -2.29 2.01 2.38
C LEU A 128 -2.83 2.37 3.77
N GLU A 129 -2.55 1.54 4.76
CA GLU A 129 -2.75 1.84 6.18
C GLU A 129 -2.03 3.13 6.58
N ASP A 130 -2.76 4.03 7.24
CA ASP A 130 -2.17 5.21 7.85
C ASP A 130 -1.41 4.82 9.12
N LEU A 131 -0.10 4.64 9.01
CA LEU A 131 0.74 4.29 10.15
C LEU A 131 0.75 5.35 11.26
N SER A 132 0.46 6.62 10.94
CA SER A 132 0.37 7.67 11.97
C SER A 132 -0.85 7.48 12.87
N ALA A 133 -1.93 6.91 12.34
CA ALA A 133 -3.13 6.56 13.12
C ALA A 133 -2.87 5.40 14.11
N VAL A 134 -1.83 4.61 13.88
CA VAL A 134 -1.33 3.56 14.79
C VAL A 134 -0.01 3.96 15.47
N ASN A 135 0.20 5.27 15.65
CA ASN A 135 1.27 5.88 16.45
C ASN A 135 2.71 5.80 15.90
N TYR A 136 2.90 5.43 14.62
CA TYR A 136 4.21 5.59 13.99
C TYR A 136 4.52 7.06 13.77
N LYS A 137 5.79 7.42 13.88
CA LYS A 137 6.27 8.79 13.74
C LYS A 137 7.41 8.83 12.73
N LEU A 138 7.36 9.83 11.85
CA LEU A 138 8.47 10.11 10.96
C LEU A 138 9.59 10.79 11.76
N THR A 139 10.79 10.24 11.71
CA THR A 139 11.98 10.84 12.32
C THR A 139 12.59 11.90 11.40
N GLU A 140 13.16 12.95 11.97
CA GLU A 140 13.85 13.98 11.19
C GLU A 140 15.03 13.38 10.41
N ARG A 141 14.95 13.40 9.07
CA ARG A 141 15.93 12.75 8.17
C ARG A 141 17.38 13.19 8.39
N ARG A 142 17.60 14.43 8.85
CA ARG A 142 18.95 14.98 9.11
C ARG A 142 19.52 14.59 10.47
N ARG A 143 18.65 14.25 11.42
CA ARG A 143 19.04 13.89 12.78
C ARG A 143 19.45 12.41 12.87
N GLY A 144 18.86 11.57 12.03
CA GLY A 144 19.07 10.13 12.04
C GLY A 144 18.29 9.42 13.16
N LEU A 145 18.52 8.12 13.27
CA LEU A 145 17.94 7.23 14.28
C LEU A 145 18.92 7.06 15.46
N ASP A 146 18.39 6.83 16.66
CA ASP A 146 19.21 6.37 17.78
C ASP A 146 19.60 4.89 17.61
N LEU A 147 20.49 4.39 18.47
CA LEU A 147 21.03 3.04 18.36
C LEU A 147 19.95 1.96 18.48
N GLU A 148 18.97 2.11 19.36
CA GLU A 148 17.91 1.12 19.56
C GLU A 148 17.04 0.98 18.30
N HIS A 149 16.65 2.10 17.70
CA HIS A 149 15.94 2.09 16.43
C HIS A 149 16.81 1.58 15.29
N CYS A 150 18.11 1.90 15.25
CA CYS A 150 19.03 1.36 14.24
C CYS A 150 19.11 -0.18 14.32
N LEU A 151 19.24 -0.74 15.52
CA LEU A 151 19.28 -2.19 15.73
C LEU A 151 17.99 -2.85 15.23
N SER A 152 16.83 -2.26 15.57
CA SER A 152 15.53 -2.71 15.08
C SER A 152 15.44 -2.69 13.55
N VAL A 153 15.92 -1.62 12.91
CA VAL A 153 15.95 -1.51 11.44
C VAL A 153 16.87 -2.57 10.82
N VAL A 154 18.06 -2.78 11.36
CA VAL A 154 19.01 -3.80 10.86
C VAL A 154 18.42 -5.20 10.99
N GLU A 155 17.75 -5.51 12.10
CA GLU A 155 17.07 -6.79 12.30
C GLU A 155 15.95 -7.00 11.26
N LYS A 156 15.11 -5.99 11.02
CA LYS A 156 14.04 -6.06 10.01
C LYS A 156 14.60 -6.20 8.59
N LEU A 157 15.68 -5.49 8.27
CA LEU A 157 16.36 -5.63 6.97
C LEU A 157 17.00 -7.00 6.80
N ALA A 158 17.63 -7.54 7.84
CA ALA A 158 18.21 -8.89 7.82
C ALA A 158 17.12 -9.95 7.59
N TYR A 159 16.00 -9.83 8.31
CA TYR A 159 14.84 -10.68 8.08
C TYR A 159 14.36 -10.54 6.63
N PHE A 160 14.10 -9.32 6.14
CA PHE A 160 13.58 -9.08 4.80
C PHE A 160 14.47 -9.70 3.72
N HIS A 161 15.80 -9.51 3.83
CA HIS A 161 16.76 -10.14 2.94
C HIS A 161 16.71 -11.67 3.02
N SER A 162 16.71 -12.26 4.22
CA SER A 162 16.66 -13.71 4.36
C SER A 162 15.36 -14.32 3.81
N ALA A 163 14.22 -13.67 4.05
CA ALA A 163 12.91 -14.09 3.55
C ALA A 163 12.84 -14.00 2.02
N SER A 164 13.47 -12.99 1.41
CA SER A 164 13.54 -12.87 -0.05
C SER A 164 14.31 -14.03 -0.71
N VAL A 165 15.41 -14.47 -0.09
CA VAL A 165 16.19 -15.63 -0.57
C VAL A 165 15.39 -16.91 -0.38
N ALA A 166 14.80 -17.12 0.80
CA ALA A 166 13.97 -18.29 1.07
C ALA A 166 12.78 -18.39 0.10
N LEU A 167 12.13 -17.26 -0.21
CA LEU A 167 11.06 -17.21 -1.21
C LEU A 167 11.58 -17.61 -2.59
N HIS A 168 12.72 -17.06 -3.00
CA HIS A 168 13.33 -17.37 -4.30
C HIS A 168 13.69 -18.85 -4.43
N GLU A 169 14.30 -19.45 -3.40
CA GLU A 169 14.66 -20.87 -3.39
C GLU A 169 13.44 -21.78 -3.45
N LYS A 170 12.38 -21.46 -2.68
CA LYS A 170 11.13 -22.22 -2.70
C LYS A 170 10.46 -22.19 -4.07
N VAL A 171 10.37 -21.01 -4.68
CA VAL A 171 9.82 -20.83 -6.03
C VAL A 171 10.62 -21.63 -7.07
N ARG A 172 11.95 -21.68 -6.97
CA ARG A 172 12.79 -22.50 -7.86
C ARG A 172 12.55 -23.99 -7.67
N ALA A 173 12.43 -24.45 -6.43
CA ALA A 173 12.20 -25.85 -6.10
C ALA A 173 10.83 -26.34 -6.63
N ASP A 174 9.81 -25.49 -6.56
CA ASP A 174 8.45 -25.84 -6.98
C ASP A 174 8.26 -25.77 -8.51
N CYS A 175 9.00 -24.92 -9.24
CA CYS A 175 8.76 -24.66 -10.67
C CYS A 175 9.78 -25.23 -11.66
N GLY A 176 10.97 -25.68 -11.26
CA GLY A 176 11.97 -26.32 -12.16
C GLY A 176 12.47 -25.50 -13.36
N VAL A 177 11.95 -24.28 -13.58
CA VAL A 177 12.27 -23.36 -14.68
C VAL A 177 12.27 -21.93 -14.12
N GLU A 178 13.20 -21.12 -14.61
CA GLU A 178 13.41 -19.71 -14.28
C GLU A 178 12.10 -18.91 -14.34
N VAL A 179 11.68 -18.35 -13.21
CA VAL A 179 10.44 -17.57 -13.12
C VAL A 179 10.64 -16.21 -13.77
N ARG A 180 10.04 -16.05 -14.95
CA ARG A 180 9.78 -14.74 -15.54
C ARG A 180 8.44 -14.26 -15.00
N LEU A 181 8.48 -13.33 -14.03
CA LEU A 181 7.30 -12.66 -13.51
C LEU A 181 6.65 -11.86 -14.65
N SER A 182 5.57 -12.38 -15.23
CA SER A 182 4.78 -11.69 -16.25
C SER A 182 3.68 -10.88 -15.57
N VAL A 183 3.78 -9.56 -15.67
CA VAL A 183 2.76 -8.61 -15.24
C VAL A 183 1.58 -8.69 -16.21
N HIS A 184 0.49 -9.36 -15.81
CA HIS A 184 -0.80 -9.22 -16.50
C HIS A 184 -1.63 -8.14 -15.82
N SER A 185 -1.57 -6.94 -16.38
CA SER A 185 -2.45 -5.82 -16.05
C SER A 185 -3.73 -5.91 -16.86
N THR A 186 -4.76 -6.58 -16.34
CA THR A 186 -6.15 -6.38 -16.79
C THR A 186 -7.06 -6.39 -15.56
N GLY A 187 -7.65 -5.24 -15.27
CA GLY A 187 -8.37 -4.92 -14.04
C GLY A 187 -9.73 -5.59 -13.86
N SER A 188 -9.80 -6.92 -13.93
CA SER A 188 -11.03 -7.66 -13.60
C SER A 188 -10.83 -8.87 -12.67
N GLU A 189 -9.60 -9.26 -12.34
CA GLU A 189 -9.34 -10.38 -11.43
C GLU A 189 -8.22 -10.04 -10.45
N CYS A 190 -8.51 -9.12 -9.52
CA CYS A 190 -7.68 -8.94 -8.34
C CYS A 190 -8.02 -10.07 -7.35
N LEU A 191 -7.46 -11.25 -7.62
CA LEU A 191 -7.66 -12.47 -6.85
C LEU A 191 -7.19 -12.26 -5.40
N THR A 192 -8.14 -12.32 -4.48
CA THR A 192 -7.90 -12.35 -3.04
C THR A 192 -7.60 -13.77 -2.60
N THR A 193 -6.55 -13.98 -1.81
CA THR A 193 -6.58 -14.96 -0.70
C THR A 193 -5.56 -14.54 0.35
N ILE A 194 -6.06 -13.97 1.45
CA ILE A 194 -5.32 -13.81 2.72
C ILE A 194 -6.11 -14.63 3.74
N TYR A 195 -5.54 -15.78 4.12
CA TYR A 195 -5.74 -16.40 5.43
C TYR A 195 -4.39 -16.29 6.15
#